data_AF-A0A1G5FSP9-F1
#
_entry.id   AF-A0A1G5FSP9-F1
#
_cell.length_a   1.000
_cell.length_b   1.000
_cell.length_c   1.000
_cell.angle_alpha   90.00
_cell.angle_beta   90.00
_cell.angle_gamma   90.00
#
_symmetry.space_group_name_H-M   'P 1'
#
loop_
_entity.id
_entity.type
_entity.pdbx_description
1 polymer ?
#
loop_
_entity_poly.entity_id
_entity_poly.type
_entity_poly.pdbx_seq_one_letter_code
_entity_poly.pdbx_strand_id
1 'polypeptide(L)'
;MVKKMKQQIESAKRQPITIDATSGTCTPTPPRIKLNALEDVRREMARVYREARGGTMDTSEAGRLAYILSGIGKLIEATDIEKRLQQMERKFLK
;
A
#
# COMPACT_ATOMS: atom_id res chain seq x y z
N MET A 1 -20.07 -25.43 2.40
CA MET A 1 -19.92 -24.43 1.32
C MET A 1 -20.87 -23.23 1.46
N VAL A 2 -22.14 -23.44 1.82
CA VAL A 2 -23.19 -22.39 1.92
C VAL A 2 -22.92 -21.29 2.96
N LYS A 3 -22.29 -21.63 4.10
CA LYS A 3 -22.01 -20.67 5.20
C LYS A 3 -20.98 -19.59 4.82
N LYS A 4 -19.98 -19.96 4.02
CA LYS A 4 -18.90 -19.06 3.55
C LYS A 4 -19.43 -18.05 2.51
N MET A 5 -20.37 -18.50 1.66
CA MET A 5 -21.05 -17.65 0.67
C MET A 5 -21.98 -16.62 1.34
N LYS A 6 -22.77 -17.05 2.34
CA LYS A 6 -23.61 -16.13 3.13
C LYS A 6 -22.78 -15.07 3.87
N GLN A 7 -21.66 -15.46 4.49
CA GLN A 7 -20.74 -14.52 5.14
C GLN A 7 -20.11 -13.50 4.18
N GLN A 8 -19.76 -13.90 2.96
CA GLN A 8 -19.25 -12.97 1.94
C GLN A 8 -20.31 -11.95 1.50
N ILE A 9 -21.57 -12.38 1.37
CA ILE A 9 -22.70 -11.51 1.03
C ILE A 9 -23.02 -10.54 2.18
N GLU A 10 -22.93 -10.99 3.44
CA GLU A 10 -23.13 -10.17 4.64
C GLU A 10 -22.03 -9.10 4.81
N SER A 11 -20.77 -9.48 4.54
CA SER A 11 -19.61 -8.59 4.59
C SER A 11 -19.67 -7.50 3.50
N ALA A 12 -20.26 -7.79 2.35
CA ALA A 12 -20.44 -6.81 1.28
C ALA A 12 -21.44 -5.69 1.64
N LYS A 13 -22.34 -5.92 2.62
CA LYS A 13 -23.35 -4.94 3.05
C LYS A 13 -22.83 -3.88 4.03
N ARG A 14 -21.64 -4.04 4.61
CA ARG A 14 -21.05 -3.10 5.57
C ARG A 14 -19.73 -2.56 5.03
N GLN A 15 -19.82 -1.69 4.03
CA GLN A 15 -18.65 -0.97 3.56
C GLN A 15 -18.30 0.14 4.57
N PRO A 16 -17.00 0.33 4.90
CA PRO A 16 -16.59 1.44 5.73
C PRO A 16 -16.95 2.75 5.01
N ILE A 17 -17.67 3.60 5.73
CA ILE A 17 -18.00 4.96 5.30
C ILE A 17 -17.15 5.93 6.11
N THR A 18 -16.56 6.90 5.42
CA THR A 18 -15.91 8.03 6.07
C THR A 18 -16.93 9.15 6.16
N ILE A 19 -17.24 9.58 7.38
CA ILE A 19 -18.09 10.74 7.64
C ILE A 19 -17.14 11.93 7.74
N ASP A 20 -17.30 12.92 6.86
CA ASP A 20 -16.55 14.17 6.95
C ASP A 20 -16.95 14.90 8.24
N ALA A 21 -15.95 15.23 9.07
CA ALA A 21 -16.17 15.90 10.34
C ALA A 21 -16.71 17.33 10.18
N THR A 22 -16.52 17.94 9.01
CA THR A 22 -16.96 19.32 8.76
C THR A 22 -18.35 19.39 8.11
N SER A 23 -18.59 18.62 7.05
CA SER A 23 -19.85 18.67 6.30
C SER A 23 -20.87 17.59 6.68
N GLY A 24 -20.46 16.57 7.45
CA GLY A 24 -21.29 15.40 7.75
C GLY A 24 -21.55 14.50 6.54
N THR A 25 -20.90 14.77 5.40
CA THR A 25 -21.09 13.99 4.18
C THR A 25 -20.48 12.60 4.33
N CYS A 26 -21.25 11.59 3.94
CA CYS A 26 -20.80 10.20 3.95
C CYS A 26 -20.16 9.88 2.60
N THR A 27 -18.84 9.68 2.57
CA THR A 27 -18.11 9.25 1.38
C THR A 27 -17.52 7.84 1.56
N PRO A 28 -17.37 7.05 0.49
CA PRO A 28 -16.70 5.77 0.58
C PRO A 28 -15.26 5.95 1.10
N THR A 29 -14.85 5.14 2.08
CA THR A 29 -13.48 5.23 2.60
C THR A 29 -12.48 4.86 1.50
N PRO A 30 -11.46 5.71 1.22
CA PRO A 30 -10.45 5.40 0.23
C PRO A 30 -9.75 4.06 0.55
N PRO A 31 -9.45 3.23 -0.46
CA PRO A 31 -8.75 1.98 -0.23
C PRO A 31 -7.37 2.24 0.38
N ARG A 32 -7.03 1.49 1.44
CA ARG A 32 -5.74 1.61 2.10
C ARG A 32 -4.61 1.24 1.14
N ILE A 33 -3.68 2.18 0.93
CA ILE A 33 -2.43 1.92 0.20
C ILE A 33 -1.51 1.12 1.14
N LYS A 34 -1.18 -0.11 0.73
CA LYS A 34 -0.20 -0.94 1.43
C LYS A 34 1.18 -0.61 0.90
N LEU A 35 2.19 -0.52 1.78
CA LEU A 35 3.59 -0.24 1.44
C LEU A 35 4.53 -1.03 2.37
N ASN A 36 4.16 -2.27 2.71
CA ASN A 36 4.87 -3.06 3.71
C ASN A 36 6.02 -3.88 3.11
N ALA A 37 5.93 -4.18 1.81
CA ALA A 37 6.93 -4.94 1.06
C ALA A 37 7.27 -4.23 -0.26
N LEU A 38 8.41 -4.59 -0.86
CA LEU A 38 8.84 -4.05 -2.15
C LEU A 38 7.81 -4.26 -3.27
N GLU A 39 7.08 -5.38 -3.25
CA GLU A 39 6.03 -5.66 -4.23
C GLU A 39 4.86 -4.67 -4.13
N ASP A 40 4.55 -4.21 -2.92
CA ASP A 40 3.53 -3.19 -2.71
C ASP A 40 4.00 -1.83 -3.26
N VAL A 41 5.25 -1.45 -2.95
CA VAL A 41 5.87 -0.22 -3.47
C VAL A 41 5.93 -0.24 -4.99
N ARG A 42 6.32 -1.37 -5.59
CA ARG A 42 6.38 -1.57 -7.05
C ARG A 42 5.01 -1.37 -7.69
N ARG A 43 3.95 -1.90 -7.07
CA ARG A 43 2.57 -1.73 -7.56
C ARG A 43 2.13 -0.28 -7.54
N GLU A 44 2.43 0.43 -6.45
CA GLU A 44 2.09 1.85 -6.33
C GLU A 44 2.92 2.72 -7.29
N MET A 45 4.22 2.44 -7.47
CA MET A 45 5.03 3.10 -8.50
C MET A 45 4.46 2.90 -9.90
N ALA A 46 4.03 1.68 -10.24
CA ALA A 46 3.42 1.41 -11.54
C ALA A 46 2.08 2.14 -11.72
N ARG A 47 1.32 2.34 -10.64
CA ARG A 47 0.09 3.15 -10.64
C ARG A 47 0.42 4.61 -10.91
N VAL A 48 1.34 5.21 -10.16
CA VAL A 48 1.79 6.60 -10.34
C VAL A 48 2.25 6.83 -11.78
N TYR A 49 3.06 5.92 -12.33
CA TYR A 49 3.52 6.02 -13.71
C TYR A 49 2.36 6.02 -14.72
N ARG A 50 1.39 5.10 -14.57
CA ARG A 50 0.24 5.01 -15.48
C ARG A 50 -0.65 6.24 -15.40
N GLU A 51 -0.90 6.77 -14.19
CA GLU A 51 -1.71 7.98 -14.00
C GLU A 51 -1.02 9.21 -14.60
N ALA A 52 0.29 9.36 -14.40
CA ALA A 52 1.07 10.44 -15.01
C ALA A 52 1.08 10.32 -16.54
N ARG A 53 1.34 9.11 -17.07
CA ARG A 53 1.38 8.86 -18.53
C ARG A 53 0.01 9.04 -19.18
N GLY A 54 -1.07 8.72 -18.46
CA GLY A 54 -2.45 8.89 -18.90
C GLY A 54 -2.96 10.33 -18.77
N GLY A 55 -2.18 11.24 -18.21
CA GLY A 55 -2.56 12.65 -18.02
C GLY A 55 -3.58 12.88 -16.90
N THR A 56 -3.85 11.87 -16.06
CA THR A 56 -4.74 12.02 -14.89
C THR A 56 -4.02 12.60 -13.67
N MET A 57 -2.69 12.67 -13.71
CA MET A 57 -1.82 13.24 -12.70
C MET A 57 -0.74 14.10 -13.36
N ASP A 58 -0.42 15.24 -12.76
CA ASP A 58 0.67 16.08 -13.23
C ASP A 58 2.03 15.38 -13.03
N THR A 59 2.95 15.59 -13.98
CA THR A 59 4.23 14.87 -14.00
C THR A 59 5.17 15.30 -12.89
N SER A 60 5.09 16.55 -12.42
CA SER A 60 5.86 17.04 -11.27
C SER A 60 5.35 16.41 -9.97
N GLU A 61 4.04 16.29 -9.81
CA GLU A 61 3.44 15.56 -8.68
C GLU A 61 3.85 14.08 -8.70
N ALA A 62 3.75 13.43 -9.85
CA ALA A 62 4.15 12.05 -10.03
C ALA A 62 5.63 11.82 -9.68
N GLY A 63 6.51 12.75 -10.08
CA GLY A 63 7.94 12.71 -9.74
C GLY A 63 8.18 12.76 -8.22
N ARG A 64 7.48 13.65 -7.51
CA ARG A 64 7.57 13.75 -6.05
C ARG A 64 7.09 12.47 -5.36
N LEU A 65 5.98 11.89 -5.82
CA LEU A 65 5.47 10.63 -5.29
C LEU A 65 6.44 9.47 -5.54
N ALA A 66 6.98 9.36 -6.76
CA ALA A 66 7.95 8.32 -7.11
C ALA A 66 9.23 8.44 -6.26
N TYR A 67 9.68 9.65 -5.95
CA TYR A 67 10.81 9.88 -5.05
C TYR A 67 10.54 9.35 -3.64
N ILE A 68 9.38 9.68 -3.06
CA ILE A 68 8.98 9.19 -1.73
C ILE A 68 8.90 7.66 -1.73
N LEU A 69 8.24 7.07 -2.72
CA LEU A 69 8.13 5.61 -2.86
C LEU A 69 9.51 4.94 -2.98
N SER A 70 10.46 5.58 -3.68
CA SER A 70 11.83 5.07 -3.79
C SER A 70 12.55 5.08 -2.44
N GLY A 71 12.34 6.12 -1.62
CA GLY A 71 12.86 6.17 -0.26
C GLY A 71 12.30 5.04 0.61
N ILE A 72 11.00 4.78 0.54
CA ILE A 72 10.35 3.67 1.26
C ILE A 72 10.92 2.32 0.81
N GLY A 73 11.08 2.10 -0.50
CA GLY A 73 11.66 0.87 -1.04
C GLY A 73 13.06 0.59 -0.46
N LYS A 74 13.92 1.60 -0.41
CA LYS A 74 15.27 1.49 0.19
C LYS A 74 15.24 1.12 1.67
N LEU A 75 14.31 1.68 2.44
CA LEU A 75 14.18 1.36 3.87
C LEU A 75 13.71 -0.07 4.09
N ILE A 76 12.78 -0.56 3.26
CA ILE A 76 12.32 -1.96 3.28
C ILE A 76 13.50 -2.88 2.97
N GLU A 77 14.25 -2.61 1.89
CA GLU A 77 15.44 -3.38 1.51
C GLU A 77 16.47 -3.44 2.64
N ALA A 78 16.81 -2.29 3.23
CA ALA A 78 17.75 -2.21 4.34
C ALA A 78 17.31 -3.07 5.52
N THR A 79 16.03 -2.97 5.89
CA THR A 79 15.45 -3.73 7.01
C THR A 79 15.45 -5.24 6.74
N ASP A 80 15.14 -5.66 5.51
CA ASP A 80 15.13 -7.08 5.14
C ASP A 80 16.54 -7.67 5.07
N ILE A 81 17.51 -6.89 4.58
CA ILE A 81 18.93 -7.27 4.60
C ILE A 81 19.41 -7.42 6.04
N GLU A 82 19.12 -6.45 6.91
CA GLU A 82 19.50 -6.50 8.33
C GLU A 82 18.93 -7.74 9.01
N LYS A 83 17.64 -8.04 8.80
CA LYS A 83 17.01 -9.26 9.35
C LYS A 83 17.69 -10.53 8.87
N ARG A 84 17.99 -10.64 7.58
CA ARG A 84 18.66 -11.81 7.00
C ARG A 84 20.09 -11.95 7.53
N LEU A 85 20.80 -10.84 7.68
CA LEU A 85 22.14 -10.82 8.26
C LEU A 85 22.11 -11.30 9.73
N GLN A 86 21.22 -10.76 10.55
CA GLN A 86 21.04 -11.20 11.94
C GLN A 86 20.70 -12.69 12.05
N GLN A 87 19.90 -13.23 11.13
CA GLN A 87 19.59 -14.66 11.08
C GLN A 87 20.84 -15.50 10.76
N MET A 88 21.67 -15.05 9.81
CA MET A 88 22.93 -15.72 9.48
C MET A 88 23.91 -15.65 10.65
N GLU A 89 24.10 -14.49 11.27
CA GLU A 89 24.98 -14.32 12.43
C GLU A 89 24.58 -15.24 13.57
N ARG A 90 23.28 -15.36 13.87
CA ARG A 90 22.77 -16.31 14.87
C ARG A 90 23.02 -17.77 14.53
N LYS A 91 23.14 -18.11 13.24
CA LYS A 91 23.33 -19.49 12.78
C LYS A 91 24.80 -19.92 12.76
N PHE A 92 25.72 -18.98 12.51
CA PHE A 92 27.12 -19.29 12.22
C PHE A 92 28.14 -18.67 13.19
N LEU A 93 27.76 -17.65 13.95
CA LEU A 93 28.64 -16.91 14.87
C LEU A 93 28.20 -16.99 16.34
N LYS A 94 27.14 -17.77 16.63
CA LYS A 94 26.71 -18.11 17.99
C LYS A 94 26.73 -19.61 18.19
#